data_AF-A0A952TCH8-F1
#
_entry.id   AF-A0A952TCH8-F1
#
_cell.length_a   1.000
_cell.length_b   1.000
_cell.length_c   1.000
_cell.angle_alpha   90.00
_cell.angle_beta   90.00
_cell.angle_gamma   90.00
#
_symmetry.space_group_name_H-M   'P 1'
#
loop_
_entity.id
_entity.type
_entity.pdbx_description
1 polymer ?
#
loop_
_entity_poly.entity_id
_entity_poly.type
_entity_poly.pdbx_seq_one_letter_code
_entity_poly.pdbx_strand_id
1 'polypeptide(L)'
;DFLELTQIKLKSKESGIFMIGGGVPKNFTQDIVVAADILQEDAPMHKYAVQITVADERDGALSGSTLKEASSWGKVETTYEQMVFAEATIAMPLIAGYAYHKGAWKNREAKEFQKLFLKAKTEA
;
A
#
# COMPACT_ATOMS: atom_id res chain seq x y z
N ASP A 1 11.78 -1.94 10.99
CA ASP A 1 11.23 -1.33 9.75
C ASP A 1 10.48 -2.32 8.87
N PHE A 2 11.13 -3.08 7.97
CA PHE A 2 10.39 -3.96 7.04
C PHE A 2 9.59 -5.07 7.76
N LEU A 3 10.22 -5.73 8.74
CA LEU A 3 9.55 -6.75 9.58
C LEU A 3 8.34 -6.17 10.33
N GLU A 4 8.46 -4.97 10.89
CA GLU A 4 7.36 -4.31 11.61
C GLU A 4 6.20 -3.98 10.67
N LEU A 5 6.50 -3.50 9.45
CA LEU A 5 5.48 -3.26 8.43
C LEU A 5 4.78 -4.56 8.00
N THR A 6 5.54 -5.65 7.85
CA THR A 6 4.99 -6.99 7.60
C THR A 6 4.11 -7.46 8.77
N GLN A 7 4.52 -7.22 10.02
CA GLN A 7 3.70 -7.53 11.20
C GLN A 7 2.40 -6.72 11.23
N ILE A 8 2.42 -5.44 10.84
CA ILE A 8 1.19 -4.63 10.66
C ILE A 8 0.27 -5.27 9.63
N LYS A 9 0.80 -5.73 8.50
CA LYS A 9 0.04 -6.43 7.46
C LYS A 9 -0.59 -7.72 7.99
N LEU A 10 0.18 -8.58 8.67
CA LEU A 10 -0.32 -9.83 9.26
C LEU A 10 -1.42 -9.61 10.31
N LYS A 11 -1.41 -8.46 11.01
CA LYS A 11 -2.46 -8.09 11.97
C LYS A 11 -3.64 -7.35 11.35
N SER A 12 -3.58 -7.03 10.05
CA SER A 12 -4.63 -6.32 9.32
C SER A 12 -5.47 -7.28 8.48
N LYS A 13 -6.80 -7.26 8.66
CA LYS A 13 -7.71 -8.11 7.87
C LYS A 13 -7.64 -7.80 6.37
N GLU A 14 -7.61 -6.51 6.04
CA GLU A 14 -7.50 -6.00 4.67
C GLU A 14 -6.46 -4.87 4.66
N SER A 15 -5.77 -4.71 3.53
CA SER A 15 -4.84 -3.61 3.32
C SER A 15 -5.10 -2.92 2.00
N GLY A 16 -4.77 -1.64 1.95
CA GLY A 16 -4.81 -0.84 0.74
C GLY A 16 -3.58 0.07 0.68
N ILE A 17 -3.08 0.29 -0.53
CA ILE A 17 -1.89 1.10 -0.78
C ILE A 17 -2.26 2.33 -1.62
N PHE A 18 -1.84 3.50 -1.18
CA PHE A 18 -1.96 4.77 -1.89
C PHE A 18 -0.55 5.30 -2.14
N MET A 19 -0.07 5.15 -3.36
CA MET A 19 1.31 5.38 -3.75
C MET A 19 1.41 6.68 -4.55
N ILE A 20 2.39 7.51 -4.20
CA ILE A 20 2.68 8.77 -4.88
C ILE A 20 4.07 8.63 -5.51
N GLY A 21 4.11 8.56 -6.84
CA GLY A 21 5.32 8.29 -7.61
C GLY A 21 5.62 6.79 -7.77
N GLY A 22 6.91 6.45 -7.66
CA GLY A 22 7.44 5.11 -7.86
C GLY A 22 8.69 4.85 -7.01
N GLY A 23 9.65 4.11 -7.56
CA GLY A 23 10.93 3.83 -6.91
C GLY A 23 10.83 2.91 -5.68
N VAL A 24 11.77 3.08 -4.75
CA VAL A 24 11.88 2.23 -3.55
C VAL A 24 10.62 2.24 -2.70
N PRO A 25 9.96 3.38 -2.40
CA PRO A 25 8.76 3.38 -1.56
C PRO A 25 7.61 2.53 -2.13
N LYS A 26 7.47 2.47 -3.46
CA LYS A 26 6.47 1.63 -4.15
C LYS A 26 6.74 0.16 -3.87
N ASN A 27 7.94 -0.33 -4.20
CA ASN A 27 8.28 -1.74 -4.02
C ASN A 27 8.27 -2.14 -2.55
N PHE A 28 8.87 -1.32 -1.68
CA PHE A 28 8.94 -1.60 -0.24
C PHE A 28 7.56 -1.82 0.38
N THR A 29 6.55 -1.05 -0.05
CA THR A 29 5.17 -1.19 0.45
C THR A 29 4.44 -2.40 -0.15
N GLN A 30 4.78 -2.80 -1.38
CA GLN A 30 4.17 -3.95 -2.05
C GLN A 30 4.77 -5.28 -1.56
N ASP A 31 6.08 -5.33 -1.33
CA ASP A 31 6.83 -6.54 -0.99
C ASP A 31 6.49 -7.10 0.40
N ILE A 32 5.83 -6.32 1.27
CA ILE A 32 5.36 -6.82 2.57
C ILE A 32 4.35 -7.95 2.45
N VAL A 33 3.62 -8.05 1.33
CA VAL A 33 2.71 -9.17 1.08
C VAL A 33 3.51 -10.44 0.87
N VAL A 34 4.55 -10.38 0.05
CA VAL A 34 5.45 -11.52 -0.19
C VAL A 34 6.16 -11.92 1.09
N ALA A 35 6.61 -10.95 1.90
CA ALA A 35 7.20 -11.22 3.20
C ALA A 35 6.20 -11.82 4.20
N ALA A 36 4.94 -11.37 4.16
CA ALA A 36 3.87 -11.92 4.99
C ALA A 36 3.57 -13.36 4.61
N ASP A 37 3.54 -13.68 3.32
CA ASP A 37 3.29 -15.02 2.79
C ASP A 37 4.38 -16.03 3.21
N ILE A 38 5.64 -15.57 3.29
CA ILE A 38 6.75 -16.38 3.84
C ILE A 38 6.58 -16.65 5.34
N LEU A 39 6.02 -15.72 6.11
CA LEU A 39 5.88 -15.83 7.57
C LEU A 39 4.59 -16.53 8.00
N GLN A 40 3.55 -16.46 7.18
CA GLN A 40 2.24 -17.03 7.41
C GLN A 40 1.66 -17.44 6.06
N GLU A 41 1.37 -18.74 5.90
CA GLU A 41 0.78 -19.27 4.67
C GLU A 41 -0.51 -18.50 4.28
N ASP A 42 -0.61 -18.15 3.01
CA ASP A 42 -1.75 -17.48 2.36
C ASP A 42 -2.01 -16.05 2.87
N ALA A 43 -0.97 -15.21 2.90
CA ALA A 43 -1.17 -13.79 3.19
C ALA A 43 -1.96 -13.11 2.06
N PRO A 44 -3.12 -12.48 2.34
CA PRO A 44 -3.93 -11.88 1.29
C PRO A 44 -3.18 -10.72 0.62
N MET A 45 -3.37 -10.57 -0.69
CA MET A 45 -2.86 -9.43 -1.45
C MET A 45 -3.39 -8.08 -0.92
N HIS A 46 -2.79 -6.97 -1.35
CA HIS A 46 -3.39 -5.65 -1.11
C HIS A 46 -4.68 -5.54 -1.93
N LYS A 47 -5.82 -5.42 -1.23
CA LYS A 47 -7.17 -5.38 -1.83
C LYS A 47 -7.43 -4.11 -2.64
N TYR A 48 -6.85 -3.00 -2.20
CA TYR A 48 -7.00 -1.70 -2.86
C TYR A 48 -5.63 -1.15 -3.24
N ALA A 49 -5.49 -0.64 -4.47
CA ALA A 49 -4.25 -0.04 -4.93
C ALA A 49 -4.52 1.20 -5.77
N VAL A 50 -3.94 2.33 -5.39
CA VAL A 50 -3.96 3.54 -6.21
C VAL A 50 -2.53 4.04 -6.33
N GLN A 51 -2.10 4.31 -7.56
CA GLN A 51 -0.78 4.87 -7.84
C GLN A 51 -0.93 6.17 -8.62
N ILE A 52 -0.41 7.28 -8.10
CA ILE A 52 -0.17 8.49 -8.88
C ILE A 52 1.23 8.39 -9.46
N THR A 53 1.41 8.50 -10.78
CA THR A 53 2.73 8.37 -11.38
C THR A 53 2.86 9.13 -12.69
N VAL A 54 4.08 9.51 -13.03
CA VAL A 54 4.47 9.99 -14.36
C VAL A 54 5.39 8.99 -15.08
N ALA A 55 5.72 7.87 -14.41
CA ALA A 55 6.57 6.83 -14.97
C ALA A 55 5.82 6.05 -16.05
N ASP A 56 6.56 5.70 -17.10
CA ASP A 56 6.05 5.05 -18.28
C ASP A 56 6.33 3.54 -18.21
N GLU A 57 5.34 2.70 -18.48
CA GLU A 57 5.52 1.24 -18.43
C GLU A 57 6.54 0.71 -19.47
N ARG A 58 6.77 1.45 -20.55
CA ARG A 58 7.65 1.03 -21.65
C ARG A 58 9.13 1.04 -21.29
N ASP A 59 9.50 1.72 -20.20
CA ASP A 59 10.89 1.74 -19.72
C ASP A 59 11.28 0.44 -18.98
N GLY A 60 10.31 -0.41 -18.64
CA GLY A 60 10.53 -1.64 -17.88
C GLY A 60 11.05 -1.41 -16.46
N ALA A 61 11.00 -0.18 -15.95
CA ALA A 61 11.44 0.17 -14.63
C ALA A 61 10.37 -0.15 -13.58
N LEU A 62 10.82 -0.45 -12.36
CA LEU A 62 9.92 -0.75 -11.24
C LEU A 62 8.96 0.41 -10.93
N SER A 63 9.36 1.65 -11.21
CA SER A 63 8.50 2.84 -11.06
C SER A 63 7.30 2.80 -12.00
N GLY A 64 7.50 2.42 -13.26
CA GLY A 64 6.49 2.33 -14.32
C GLY A 64 5.70 1.01 -14.33
N SER A 65 6.18 -0.02 -13.62
CA SER A 65 5.52 -1.33 -13.52
C SER A 65 4.02 -1.20 -13.20
N THR A 66 3.19 -1.89 -13.98
CA THR A 66 1.73 -1.78 -13.84
C THR A 66 1.22 -2.49 -12.59
N LEU A 67 0.02 -2.11 -12.11
CA LEU A 67 -0.62 -2.85 -11.01
C LEU A 67 -1.00 -4.28 -11.41
N LYS A 68 -1.19 -4.54 -12.72
CA LYS A 68 -1.37 -5.89 -13.27
C LYS A 68 -0.09 -6.73 -13.17
N GLU A 69 1.06 -6.13 -13.47
CA GLU A 69 2.34 -6.79 -13.28
C GLU A 69 2.59 -7.05 -11.79
N ALA A 70 2.35 -6.08 -10.91
CA ALA A 70 2.45 -6.32 -9.47
C ALA A 70 1.48 -7.42 -8.97
N SER A 71 0.33 -7.58 -9.61
CA SER A 71 -0.61 -8.67 -9.33
C SER A 71 -0.07 -10.05 -9.73
N SER A 72 0.68 -10.15 -10.83
CA SER A 72 1.30 -11.43 -11.22
C SER A 72 2.36 -11.93 -10.23
N TRP A 73 2.85 -11.04 -9.35
CA TRP A 73 3.74 -11.35 -8.25
C TRP A 73 3.02 -11.57 -6.91
N GLY A 74 1.70 -11.62 -6.90
CA GLY A 74 0.93 -11.79 -5.66
C GLY A 74 0.99 -10.58 -4.73
N LYS A 75 1.23 -9.36 -5.23
CA LYS A 75 1.36 -8.16 -4.38
C LYS A 75 0.04 -7.39 -4.21
N VAL A 76 -0.75 -7.28 -5.28
CA VAL A 76 -1.98 -6.47 -5.33
C VAL A 76 -3.10 -7.21 -6.05
N GLU A 77 -4.31 -7.07 -5.54
CA GLU A 77 -5.52 -7.51 -6.24
C GLU A 77 -5.88 -6.53 -7.36
N THR A 78 -6.44 -7.04 -8.44
CA THR A 78 -6.88 -6.22 -9.59
C THR A 78 -8.33 -5.77 -9.51
N THR A 79 -9.06 -6.18 -8.46
CA THR A 79 -10.49 -5.85 -8.28
C THR A 79 -10.72 -4.35 -8.05
N TYR A 80 -9.85 -3.72 -7.24
CA TYR A 80 -9.97 -2.30 -6.89
C TYR A 80 -8.62 -1.59 -7.05
N GLU A 81 -8.21 -1.42 -8.30
CA GLU A 81 -6.94 -0.81 -8.68
C GLU A 81 -7.12 0.41 -9.58
N GLN A 82 -6.23 1.41 -9.46
CA GLN A 82 -6.15 2.51 -10.42
C GLN A 82 -4.75 3.12 -10.48
N MET A 83 -4.18 3.18 -11.69
CA MET A 83 -3.05 4.05 -12.00
C MET A 83 -3.55 5.42 -12.52
N VAL A 84 -3.06 6.50 -11.91
CA VAL A 84 -3.36 7.89 -12.25
C VAL A 84 -2.11 8.50 -12.86
N PHE A 85 -2.10 8.62 -14.19
CA PHE A 85 -0.99 9.21 -14.95
C PHE A 85 -1.04 10.73 -14.89
N ALA A 86 -0.49 11.30 -13.82
CA ALA A 86 -0.48 12.73 -13.55
C ALA A 86 0.65 13.09 -12.57
N GLU A 87 1.05 14.36 -12.59
CA GLU A 87 1.99 14.89 -11.61
C GLU A 87 1.29 15.00 -10.22
N ALA A 88 2.04 14.66 -9.17
CA ALA A 88 1.53 14.50 -7.81
C ALA A 88 0.94 15.80 -7.25
N THR A 89 1.52 16.97 -7.53
CA THR A 89 1.04 18.24 -7.01
C THR A 89 -0.33 18.64 -7.57
N ILE A 90 -0.75 18.05 -8.69
CA ILE A 90 -2.10 18.25 -9.26
C ILE A 90 -3.05 17.18 -8.74
N ALA A 91 -2.68 15.90 -8.88
CA ALA A 91 -3.59 14.79 -8.59
C ALA A 91 -3.85 14.60 -7.08
N MET A 92 -2.81 14.72 -6.24
CA MET A 92 -2.91 14.44 -4.81
C MET A 92 -3.88 15.40 -4.09
N PRO A 93 -3.82 16.74 -4.27
CA PRO A 93 -4.75 17.65 -3.60
C PRO A 93 -6.21 17.43 -4.00
N LEU A 94 -6.47 17.06 -5.27
CA LEU A 94 -7.82 16.77 -5.75
C LEU A 94 -8.39 15.50 -5.11
N ILE A 95 -7.60 14.42 -5.08
CA ILE A 95 -7.99 13.14 -4.47
C ILE A 95 -8.19 13.32 -2.96
N ALA A 96 -7.23 13.94 -2.27
CA ALA A 96 -7.31 14.19 -0.84
C ALA A 96 -8.49 15.12 -0.49
N GLY A 97 -8.69 16.18 -1.26
CA GLY A 97 -9.82 17.10 -1.12
C GLY A 97 -11.16 16.37 -1.24
N TYR A 98 -11.34 15.55 -2.28
CA TYR A 98 -12.56 14.76 -2.44
C TYR A 98 -12.76 13.77 -1.27
N ALA A 99 -11.73 13.00 -0.90
CA ALA A 99 -11.83 12.02 0.17
C ALA A 99 -12.15 12.66 1.53
N TYR A 100 -11.56 13.83 1.82
CA TYR A 100 -11.83 14.58 3.04
C TYR A 100 -13.27 15.08 3.10
N HIS A 101 -13.77 15.69 2.02
CA HIS A 101 -15.12 16.26 1.96
C HIS A 101 -16.23 15.20 1.93
N LYS A 102 -15.93 13.97 1.51
CA LYS A 102 -16.86 12.83 1.65
C LYS A 102 -17.15 12.48 3.11
N GLY A 103 -16.30 12.89 4.06
CA GLY A 103 -16.53 12.68 5.48
C GLY A 103 -16.45 11.22 5.95
N ALA A 104 -16.01 10.29 5.09
CA ALA A 104 -15.88 8.88 5.43
C ALA A 104 -14.91 8.63 6.60
N TRP A 105 -13.99 9.57 6.87
CA TRP A 105 -13.05 9.51 7.99
C TRP A 105 -13.69 9.78 9.35
N LYS A 106 -14.84 10.46 9.42
CA LYS A 106 -15.45 10.91 10.69
C LYS A 106 -15.87 9.76 11.61
N ASN A 107 -16.29 8.64 11.01
CA ASN A 107 -16.74 7.45 11.74
C ASN A 107 -15.70 6.33 11.75
N ARG A 108 -14.46 6.59 11.29
CA ARG A 108 -13.42 5.56 11.26
C ARG A 108 -12.74 5.46 12.62
N GLU A 109 -12.73 4.26 13.16
CA GLU A 109 -11.91 3.92 14.32
C GLU A 109 -10.42 4.03 13.98
N ALA A 110 -9.65 4.67 14.86
CA ALA A 110 -8.20 4.75 14.72
C ALA A 110 -7.59 3.36 14.89
N LYS A 111 -6.71 2.96 13.97
CA LYS A 111 -6.09 1.62 13.99
C LYS A 111 -5.00 1.45 15.06
N GLU A 112 -4.39 2.55 15.49
CA GLU A 112 -3.40 2.58 16.58
C GLU A 112 -2.29 1.50 16.47
N PHE A 113 -1.78 1.25 15.26
CA PHE A 113 -0.79 0.19 14.99
C PHE A 113 0.49 0.30 15.83
N GLN A 114 0.83 1.49 16.32
CA GLN A 114 1.94 1.68 17.25
C GLN A 114 1.82 0.81 18.51
N LYS A 115 0.61 0.50 18.97
CA LYS A 115 0.37 -0.32 20.16
C LYS A 115 0.85 -1.77 20.00
N LEU A 116 1.00 -2.26 18.77
CA LEU A 116 1.57 -3.59 18.48
C LEU A 116 3.00 -3.74 19.01
N PHE A 117 3.76 -2.64 19.02
CA PHE A 117 5.20 -2.65 19.32
C PHE A 117 5.55 -2.10 20.71
N LEU A 118 4.57 -1.55 21.44
CA LEU A 118 4.78 -1.04 22.80
C LEU A 118 4.97 -2.17 23.81
N LYS A 119 4.24 -3.30 23.69
CA LYS A 119 4.40 -4.47 24.59
C LYS A 119 5.74 -5.18 24.41
N ALA A 120 6.21 -5.32 23.17
CA ALA A 120 7.45 -6.02 22.84
C ALA A 120 8.72 -5.39 23.48
N LYS A 121 8.69 -4.10 23.81
CA LYS A 121 9.79 -3.40 24.52
C LYS A 121 9.78 -3.56 26.04
N THR A 122 8.68 -4.06 26.62
CA THR A 122 8.56 -4.21 28.09
C THR A 122 8.99 -5.61 28.55
N GLU A 123 9.08 -6.56 27.62
CA GLU A 123 9.45 -7.97 27.85
C GLU A 123 10.87 -8.30 27.36
N ALA A 124 11.63 -7.29 26.89
CA ALA A 124 12.99 -7.40 26.37
C ALA A 124 14.01 -6.71 27.29
#